data_AF-A0A4Y9AA14-F1
#
_entry.id   AF-A0A4Y9AA14-F1
#
_cell.length_a   1.000
_cell.length_b   1.000
_cell.length_c   1.000
_cell.angle_alpha   90.00
_cell.angle_beta   90.00
_cell.angle_gamma   90.00
#
_symmetry.space_group_name_H-M   'P 1'
#
loop_
_entity.id
_entity.type
_entity.pdbx_description
1 polymer ?
#
loop_
_entity_poly.entity_id
_entity_poly.type
_entity_poly.pdbx_seq_one_letter_code
_entity_poly.pdbx_strand_id
1 'polypeptide(L)'
;MGKASRDKGQRREREFADLIGGYRVPLSGAQEHYGNDVIGMGLEWEVKAKKDGFKTIYDYVLDEREQPDAVALKADRKPWLVVMTLEQFQELMNGES
;
A
#
# COMPACT_ATOMS: atom_id res chain seq x y z
N MET A 1 -11.86 -15.64 1.01
CA MET A 1 -11.14 -15.07 -0.16
C MET A 1 -10.76 -16.19 -1.12
N GLY A 2 -11.01 -16.06 -2.42
CA GLY A 2 -10.65 -17.09 -3.41
C GLY A 2 -9.20 -16.98 -3.91
N LYS A 3 -8.62 -18.10 -4.40
CA LYS A 3 -7.26 -18.19 -4.96
C LYS A 3 -6.95 -17.07 -5.95
N ALA A 4 -7.87 -16.79 -6.88
CA ALA A 4 -7.69 -15.76 -7.90
C ALA A 4 -7.51 -14.34 -7.32
N SER A 5 -8.20 -14.01 -6.22
CA SER A 5 -8.07 -12.70 -5.56
C SER A 5 -6.72 -12.57 -4.85
N ARG A 6 -6.26 -13.65 -4.19
CA ARG A 6 -4.96 -13.69 -3.53
C ARG A 6 -3.83 -13.56 -4.55
N ASP A 7 -3.92 -14.34 -5.63
CA ASP A 7 -2.92 -14.29 -6.72
C ASP A 7 -2.91 -12.91 -7.40
N LYS A 8 -4.07 -12.22 -7.47
CA LYS A 8 -4.15 -10.83 -7.95
C LYS A 8 -3.41 -9.86 -7.02
N GLY A 9 -3.64 -9.94 -5.70
CA GLY A 9 -2.94 -9.11 -4.71
C GLY A 9 -1.42 -9.28 -4.83
N GLN A 10 -0.95 -10.53 -4.78
CA GLN A 10 0.47 -10.83 -4.87
C GLN A 10 1.16 -10.36 -6.16
N ARG A 11 0.45 -10.32 -7.29
CA ARG A 11 0.98 -9.75 -8.53
C ARG A 11 1.10 -8.24 -8.46
N ARG A 12 0.14 -7.56 -7.83
CA ARG A 12 0.11 -6.09 -7.71
C ARG A 12 1.16 -5.59 -6.73
N GLU A 13 1.36 -6.30 -5.61
CA GLU A 13 2.43 -5.99 -4.66
C GLU A 13 3.82 -6.08 -5.32
N ARG A 14 4.08 -7.12 -6.13
CA ARG A 14 5.35 -7.27 -6.88
C ARG A 14 5.54 -6.16 -7.90
N GLU A 15 4.51 -5.90 -8.72
CA GLU A 15 4.54 -4.83 -9.73
C GLU A 15 4.84 -3.47 -9.08
N PHE A 16 4.23 -3.17 -7.94
CA PHE A 16 4.45 -1.91 -7.23
C PHE A 16 5.87 -1.82 -6.66
N ALA A 17 6.36 -2.87 -6.00
CA ALA A 17 7.72 -2.93 -5.47
C ALA A 17 8.77 -2.69 -6.57
N ASP A 18 8.63 -3.36 -7.72
CA ASP A 18 9.56 -3.20 -8.85
C ASP A 18 9.58 -1.75 -9.38
N LEU A 19 8.42 -1.09 -9.45
CA LEU A 19 8.30 0.28 -9.95
C LEU A 19 8.96 1.33 -9.06
N ILE A 20 8.89 1.14 -7.74
CA ILE A 20 9.46 2.08 -6.77
C ILE A 20 10.90 1.73 -6.35
N GLY A 21 11.47 0.67 -6.93
CA GLY A 21 12.78 0.14 -6.54
C GLY A 21 12.81 -0.40 -5.10
N GLY A 22 11.68 -0.89 -4.60
CA GLY A 22 11.49 -1.44 -3.27
C GLY A 22 11.48 -2.97 -3.25
N TYR A 23 10.98 -3.54 -2.15
CA TYR A 23 10.78 -4.98 -2.02
C TYR A 23 9.49 -5.29 -1.27
N ARG A 24 8.98 -6.50 -1.53
CA ARG A 24 7.76 -7.02 -0.92
C ARG A 24 8.07 -7.65 0.43
N VAL A 25 7.24 -7.38 1.43
CA VAL A 25 7.41 -7.97 2.77
C VAL A 25 6.91 -9.43 2.76
N PRO A 26 7.72 -10.41 3.17
CA PRO A 26 7.26 -11.80 3.31
C PRO A 26 6.27 -11.91 4.47
N LEU A 27 5.17 -12.64 4.26
CA LEU A 27 4.15 -12.90 5.30
C LEU A 27 3.48 -11.62 5.85
N SER A 28 3.38 -10.54 5.05
CA SER A 28 2.66 -9.32 5.42
C SER A 28 1.25 -9.63 5.93
N GLY A 29 0.85 -9.00 7.04
CA GLY A 29 -0.44 -9.19 7.71
C GLY A 29 -0.65 -10.55 8.41
N ALA A 30 0.37 -11.42 8.48
CA ALA A 30 0.29 -12.72 9.16
C ALA A 30 1.00 -12.76 10.53
N GLN A 31 1.81 -11.75 10.86
CA GLN A 31 2.50 -11.59 12.15
C GLN A 31 2.47 -10.11 12.57
N GLU A 32 2.37 -9.84 13.88
CA GLU A 32 2.22 -8.51 14.50
C GLU A 32 3.32 -7.47 14.18
N HIS A 33 4.42 -7.86 13.54
CA HIS A 33 5.55 -6.98 13.22
C HIS A 33 5.91 -6.92 11.73
N TYR A 34 5.10 -7.54 10.86
CA TYR A 34 5.24 -7.47 9.40
C TYR A 34 3.91 -6.99 8.83
N GLY A 35 3.56 -5.74 9.08
CA GLY A 35 2.24 -5.24 8.72
C GLY A 35 2.11 -4.93 7.23
N ASN A 36 3.01 -4.08 6.74
CA ASN A 36 2.91 -3.49 5.41
C ASN A 36 3.34 -4.44 4.27
N ASP A 37 2.75 -4.25 3.09
CA ASP A 37 2.96 -5.10 1.91
C ASP A 37 4.30 -4.86 1.21
N VAL A 38 4.75 -3.60 1.12
CA VAL A 38 5.95 -3.18 0.36
C VAL A 38 6.73 -2.12 1.13
N ILE A 39 8.06 -2.20 1.09
CA ILE A 39 8.97 -1.17 1.61
C ILE A 39 9.77 -0.58 0.44
N GLY A 40 9.82 0.75 0.33
CA GLY A 40 10.55 1.42 -0.73
C GLY A 40 10.42 2.93 -0.68
N MET A 41 11.39 3.64 -1.29
CA MET A 41 11.46 5.11 -1.28
C MET A 41 11.46 5.75 0.13
N GLY A 42 11.92 5.02 1.14
CA GLY A 42 11.93 5.47 2.53
C GLY A 42 10.58 5.36 3.26
N LEU A 43 9.57 4.73 2.65
CA LEU A 43 8.22 4.60 3.21
C LEU A 43 7.77 3.14 3.29
N GLU A 44 6.79 2.90 4.16
CA GLU A 44 6.05 1.64 4.27
C GLU A 44 4.67 1.74 3.57
N TRP A 45 4.37 0.76 2.72
CA TRP A 45 3.24 0.83 1.79
C TRP A 45 2.27 -0.34 1.96
N GLU A 46 0.98 -0.02 2.01
CA GLU A 46 -0.11 -1.00 1.89
C GLU A 46 -0.69 -1.00 0.46
N VAL A 47 -0.86 -2.18 -0.15
CA VAL A 47 -1.22 -2.29 -1.58
C VAL A 47 -2.64 -2.84 -1.75
N LYS A 48 -3.56 -2.06 -2.34
CA LYS A 48 -4.96 -2.49 -2.57
C LYS A 48 -5.38 -2.42 -4.03
N ALA A 49 -5.94 -3.52 -4.53
CA ALA A 49 -6.46 -3.65 -5.89
C ALA A 49 -7.99 -3.80 -5.90
N LYS A 50 -8.73 -2.69 -5.99
CA LYS A 50 -10.20 -2.65 -6.03
C LYS A 50 -10.76 -1.91 -7.25
N LYS A 51 -12.03 -2.17 -7.56
CA LYS A 51 -12.77 -1.54 -8.68
C LYS A 51 -13.46 -0.23 -8.25
N ASP A 52 -13.93 -0.14 -7.00
CA ASP A 52 -14.56 1.02 -6.35
C ASP A 52 -14.27 1.04 -4.83
N GLY A 53 -14.79 2.05 -4.10
CA GLY A 53 -14.85 2.03 -2.62
C GLY A 53 -14.16 3.17 -1.87
N PHE A 54 -14.61 4.42 -2.02
CA PHE A 54 -14.04 5.58 -1.28
C PHE A 54 -14.11 5.43 0.24
N LYS A 55 -15.16 4.80 0.79
CA LYS A 55 -15.28 4.55 2.24
C LYS A 55 -14.16 3.65 2.77
N THR A 56 -13.75 2.65 1.99
CA THR A 56 -12.67 1.73 2.38
C THR A 56 -11.27 2.36 2.33
N ILE A 57 -11.10 3.53 1.70
CA ILE A 57 -9.79 4.18 1.63
C ILE A 57 -9.38 4.72 3.00
N TYR A 58 -10.31 5.32 3.76
CA TYR A 58 -10.03 5.74 5.14
C TYR A 58 -9.66 4.55 6.02
N ASP A 59 -10.38 3.44 5.91
CA ASP A 59 -10.08 2.21 6.65
C ASP A 59 -8.67 1.67 6.34
N TYR A 60 -8.11 1.94 5.15
CA TYR A 60 -6.76 1.52 4.78
C TYR A 60 -5.68 2.50 5.20
N VAL A 61 -5.91 3.81 5.02
CA VAL A 61 -4.92 4.84 5.36
C VAL A 61 -4.79 5.00 6.88
N LEU A 62 -5.86 4.74 7.63
CA LEU A 62 -5.89 4.88 9.09
C LEU A 62 -5.92 3.52 9.82
N ASP A 63 -5.44 2.45 9.18
CA ASP A 63 -5.43 1.12 9.80
C ASP A 63 -4.45 1.12 10.99
N GLU A 64 -4.98 1.05 12.21
CA GLU A 64 -4.17 1.05 13.44
C GLU A 64 -3.31 -0.21 13.62
N ARG A 65 -3.58 -1.28 12.87
CA ARG A 65 -2.79 -2.51 12.94
C ARG A 65 -1.57 -2.44 12.01
N GLU A 66 -1.82 -2.04 10.77
CA GLU A 66 -0.79 -2.00 9.73
C GLU A 66 -0.01 -0.68 9.75
N GLN A 67 -0.65 0.41 10.18
CA GLN A 67 -0.10 1.77 10.31
C GLN A 67 0.71 2.23 9.09
N PRO A 68 0.13 2.20 7.86
CA PRO A 68 0.87 2.56 6.67
C PRO A 68 1.08 4.08 6.56
N ASP A 69 2.24 4.50 6.07
CA ASP A 69 2.50 5.90 5.70
C ASP A 69 1.64 6.33 4.51
N ALA A 70 1.42 5.40 3.58
CA ALA A 70 0.65 5.61 2.37
C ALA A 70 0.04 4.32 1.83
N VAL A 71 -1.09 4.48 1.12
CA VAL A 71 -1.80 3.40 0.44
C VAL A 71 -1.66 3.57 -1.07
N ALA A 72 -1.17 2.52 -1.74
CA ALA A 72 -1.10 2.46 -3.20
C ALA A 72 -2.33 1.76 -3.78
N LEU A 73 -3.08 2.46 -4.63
CA LEU A 73 -4.33 1.99 -5.22
C LEU A 73 -4.21 1.73 -6.71
N LYS A 74 -4.77 0.61 -7.17
CA LYS A 74 -4.81 0.26 -8.60
C LYS A 74 -6.14 -0.32 -9.05
N ALA A 75 -6.74 0.33 -10.03
CA ALA A 75 -7.80 -0.24 -10.86
C ALA A 75 -7.25 -0.78 -12.19
N ASP A 76 -7.95 -1.74 -12.79
CA ASP A 76 -7.53 -2.33 -14.07
C ASP A 76 -7.54 -1.27 -15.19
N ARG A 77 -6.46 -1.21 -15.98
CA ARG A 77 -6.23 -0.23 -17.06
C ARG A 77 -6.25 1.25 -16.61
N LYS A 78 -6.08 1.53 -15.33
CA LYS A 78 -5.91 2.88 -14.79
C LYS A 78 -4.48 3.10 -14.26
N PRO A 79 -3.97 4.33 -14.19
CA PRO A 79 -2.74 4.62 -13.46
C PRO A 79 -2.82 4.21 -11.99
N TRP A 80 -1.66 4.06 -11.34
CA TRP A 80 -1.57 3.95 -9.89
C TRP A 80 -1.93 5.27 -9.23
N LEU A 81 -2.58 5.21 -8.08
CA LEU A 81 -2.80 6.35 -7.20
C LEU A 81 -2.07 6.09 -5.89
N VAL A 82 -1.50 7.13 -5.32
CA VAL A 82 -0.97 7.13 -3.95
C VAL A 82 -1.91 7.97 -3.11
N VAL A 83 -2.31 7.44 -1.96
CA VAL A 83 -3.15 8.13 -0.99
C VAL A 83 -2.46 8.09 0.36
N MET A 84 -2.29 9.24 0.99
CA MET A 84 -1.73 9.40 2.33
C MET A 84 -2.50 10.50 3.05
N THR A 85 -2.28 10.67 4.34
CA THR A 85 -2.81 11.83 5.08
C THR A 85 -2.15 13.12 4.58
N LEU A 86 -2.79 14.25 4.83
CA LEU A 86 -2.23 15.54 4.43
C LEU A 86 -0.94 15.81 5.18
N GLU A 87 -0.90 15.44 6.46
CA GLU A 87 0.23 15.58 7.37
C GLU A 87 1.46 14.84 6.81
N GLN A 88 1.31 13.56 6.44
CA GLN A 88 2.38 12.76 5.85
C GLN A 88 2.89 13.36 4.53
N PHE A 89 1.97 13.89 3.72
CA PHE A 89 2.34 14.57 2.48
C PHE A 89 3.13 15.85 2.74
N GLN A 90 2.75 16.62 3.76
CA GLN A 90 3.47 17.83 4.16
C GLN A 90 4.89 17.52 4.65
N GLU A 91 5.06 16.48 5.47
CA GLU A 91 6.38 16.01 5.93
C GLU A 91 7.30 15.66 4.76
N LEU A 92 6.78 14.90 3.78
CA LEU A 92 7.51 14.56 2.55
C LEU A 92 7.90 15.80 1.74
N MET A 93 6.98 16.74 1.56
CA MET A 93 7.23 17.94 0.76
C MET A 93 8.15 18.96 1.45
N ASN A 94 8.18 18.95 2.78
CA ASN A 94 9.07 19.79 3.58
C ASN A 94 10.46 19.19 3.77
N GLY A 95 10.68 17.93 3.36
CA GLY A 95 11.95 17.23 3.46
C GLY A 95 12.27 16.76 4.89
N GLU A 96 11.24 16.56 5.71
CA GLU A 96 11.35 16.11 7.10
C GLU A 96 11.16 14.58 7.22
N SER A 97 11.80 13.82 6.31
CA SER A 97 11.69 12.35 6.22
C SER A 97 12.92 11.63 6.75
#